data_AF-A0A6C9EIA8-F1
#
_entry.id   AF-A0A6C9EIA8-F1
#
_cell.length_a   1.000
_cell.length_b   1.000
_cell.length_c   1.000
_cell.angle_alpha   90.00
_cell.angle_beta   90.00
_cell.angle_gamma   90.00
#
_symmetry.space_group_name_H-M   'P 1'
#
loop_
_entity.id
_entity.type
_entity.pdbx_description
1 polymer ?
#
loop_
_entity_poly.entity_id
_entity_poly.type
_entity_poly.pdbx_seq_one_letter_code
_entity_poly.pdbx_strand_id
1 'polypeptide(L)'
;MVADQTIRDADANAQGSTTMADLMAGLPPLLLGTYTPKIDAKGRMALPAKFRSQLGQGLVMARGQERCVYLLPFDEFRRIASQIQRVSVGNKAAREYLRVFLSGAVD
;
A
#
# COMPACT_ATOMS: atom_id res chain seq x y z
N MET A 1 -23.73 -61.90 9.29
CA MET A 1 -23.12 -62.70 8.20
C MET A 1 -22.80 -61.72 7.08
N VAL A 2 -21.63 -61.06 7.20
CA VAL A 2 -20.52 -61.07 6.21
C VAL A 2 -20.87 -60.17 5.02
N ALA A 3 -20.51 -58.89 5.06
CA ALA A 3 -19.22 -58.27 4.69
C ALA A 3 -19.15 -57.94 3.19
N ASP A 4 -18.94 -56.66 2.87
CA ASP A 4 -17.98 -56.25 1.85
C ASP A 4 -17.46 -54.85 2.21
N GLN A 5 -16.27 -54.84 2.81
CA GLN A 5 -15.35 -53.70 2.72
C GLN A 5 -14.67 -53.86 1.35
N THR A 6 -14.54 -52.84 0.52
CA THR A 6 -13.43 -51.87 0.58
C THR A 6 -13.47 -51.01 -0.69
N ILE A 7 -12.85 -49.84 -0.60
CA ILE A 7 -11.97 -49.21 -1.61
C ILE A 7 -12.32 -47.75 -1.95
N ARG A 8 -11.35 -46.89 -1.58
CA ARG A 8 -10.98 -45.55 -2.09
C ARG A 8 -11.51 -44.34 -1.33
N ASP A 9 -10.75 -44.05 -0.27
CA ASP A 9 -10.02 -42.79 -0.07
C ASP A 9 -10.07 -41.82 -1.28
N ALA A 10 -10.56 -40.60 -1.03
CA ALA A 10 -10.22 -39.42 -1.82
C ALA A 10 -10.39 -38.19 -0.93
N ASP A 11 -9.30 -37.87 -0.23
CA ASP A 11 -8.87 -36.56 0.22
C ASP A 11 -9.84 -35.38 0.04
N ALA A 12 -10.43 -34.93 1.16
CA ALA A 12 -10.87 -33.55 1.35
C ALA A 12 -10.01 -32.87 2.42
N ASN A 13 -8.68 -33.03 2.31
CA ASN A 13 -7.71 -32.19 3.00
C ASN A 13 -7.32 -31.05 2.05
N ALA A 14 -8.11 -29.98 2.06
CA ALA A 14 -7.74 -28.70 1.45
C ALA A 14 -7.42 -27.67 2.54
N GLN A 15 -6.59 -28.04 3.52
CA GLN A 15 -5.72 -27.08 4.19
C GLN A 15 -4.65 -26.65 3.18
N GLY A 16 -5.03 -25.75 2.26
CA GLY A 16 -4.11 -25.10 1.34
C GLY A 16 -3.09 -24.29 2.12
N SER A 17 -1.87 -24.84 2.23
CA SER A 17 -0.67 -24.13 2.67
C SER A 17 -0.52 -22.86 1.81
N THR A 18 -1.00 -21.72 2.28
CA THR A 18 -0.74 -20.42 1.65
C THR A 18 0.77 -20.24 1.65
N THR A 19 1.38 -20.30 0.48
CA THR A 19 2.84 -20.17 0.43
C THR A 19 3.21 -18.73 0.77
N MET A 20 4.40 -18.52 1.33
CA MET A 20 4.94 -17.17 1.52
C MET A 20 4.96 -16.40 0.21
N ALA A 21 5.08 -17.08 -0.94
CA ALA A 21 5.00 -16.46 -2.27
C ALA A 21 3.60 -15.90 -2.59
N ASP A 22 2.53 -16.62 -2.22
CA ASP A 22 1.15 -16.15 -2.43
C ASP A 22 0.82 -14.93 -1.55
N LEU A 23 1.33 -14.93 -0.30
CA LEU A 23 1.20 -13.79 0.60
C LEU A 23 1.99 -12.57 0.09
N MET A 24 3.19 -12.78 -0.46
CA MET A 24 3.99 -11.70 -1.05
C MET A 24 3.41 -11.20 -2.38
N ALA A 25 2.76 -12.07 -3.17
CA ALA A 25 2.12 -11.69 -4.44
C ALA A 25 0.90 -10.78 -4.25
N GLY A 26 0.26 -10.81 -3.07
CA GLY A 26 -0.85 -9.93 -2.72
C GLY A 26 -0.43 -8.56 -2.14
N LEU A 27 0.86 -8.33 -1.90
CA LEU A 27 1.34 -7.07 -1.31
C LEU A 27 1.67 -6.04 -2.39
N PRO A 28 1.35 -4.75 -2.15
CA PRO A 28 1.74 -3.68 -3.06
C PRO A 28 3.28 -3.61 -3.19
N PRO A 29 3.80 -3.21 -4.35
CA PRO A 29 5.24 -3.12 -4.59
C PRO A 29 5.91 -2.20 -3.57
N LEU A 30 7.01 -2.68 -2.98
CA LEU A 30 7.70 -1.98 -1.90
C LEU A 30 8.71 -0.96 -2.44
N LEU A 31 8.53 0.30 -2.05
CA LEU A 31 9.50 1.39 -2.26
C LEU A 31 10.51 1.39 -1.11
N LEU A 32 11.64 0.70 -1.29
CA LEU A 32 12.67 0.56 -0.25
C LEU A 32 13.98 1.27 -0.59
N GLY A 33 14.65 1.75 0.47
CA GLY A 33 15.98 2.34 0.43
C GLY A 33 16.00 3.84 0.70
N THR A 34 17.19 4.34 1.03
CA THR A 34 17.42 5.77 1.29
C THR A 34 18.16 6.39 0.12
N TYR A 35 17.65 7.52 -0.36
CA TYR A 35 18.21 8.26 -1.48
C TYR A 35 18.35 9.73 -1.09
N THR A 36 19.45 10.36 -1.51
CA THR A 36 19.72 11.79 -1.31
C THR A 36 19.73 12.53 -2.64
N PRO A 37 18.58 12.58 -3.35
CA PRO A 37 18.49 13.29 -4.62
C PRO A 37 18.64 14.80 -4.42
N LYS A 38 19.38 15.45 -5.31
CA LYS A 38 19.51 16.91 -5.30
C LYS A 38 18.27 17.56 -5.91
N ILE A 39 17.87 18.69 -5.33
CA ILE A 39 16.79 19.54 -5.87
C ILE A 39 17.43 20.59 -6.77
N ASP A 40 16.89 20.77 -7.97
CA ASP A 40 17.35 21.79 -8.91
C ASP A 40 16.82 23.20 -8.57
N ALA A 41 17.29 24.22 -9.29
CA ALA A 41 16.86 25.61 -9.08
C ALA A 41 15.35 25.85 -9.32
N LYS A 42 14.65 24.91 -9.96
CA LYS A 42 13.21 24.96 -10.23
C LYS A 42 12.40 24.12 -9.25
N GLY A 43 13.03 23.59 -8.20
CA GLY A 43 12.35 22.74 -7.22
C GLY A 43 12.08 21.32 -7.70
N ARG A 44 12.69 20.87 -8.80
CA ARG A 44 12.49 19.52 -9.34
C ARG A 44 13.52 18.57 -8.75
N MET A 45 13.10 17.32 -8.60
CA MET A 45 13.91 16.23 -8.10
C MET A 45 13.76 15.01 -9.02
N ALA A 46 14.87 14.39 -9.40
CA ALA A 46 14.83 13.19 -10.23
C ALA A 46 14.58 11.96 -9.36
N LEU A 47 13.46 11.27 -9.59
CA LEU A 47 13.19 9.99 -8.95
C LEU A 47 14.11 8.88 -9.50
N PRO A 48 14.63 8.00 -8.63
CA PRO A 48 15.38 6.81 -9.04
C PRO A 48 14.60 5.95 -10.05
N ALA A 49 15.29 5.42 -11.07
CA ALA A 49 14.65 4.67 -12.15
C ALA A 49 13.82 3.47 -11.67
N LYS A 50 14.29 2.80 -10.61
CA LYS A 50 13.62 1.62 -10.03
C LYS A 50 12.22 1.91 -9.45
N PHE A 51 11.94 3.16 -9.09
CA PHE A 51 10.64 3.54 -8.53
C PHE A 51 9.63 3.90 -9.61
N ARG A 52 10.07 4.21 -10.84
CA ARG A 52 9.18 4.64 -11.92
C ARG A 52 8.17 3.55 -12.31
N SER A 53 8.58 2.29 -12.32
CA SER A 53 7.68 1.16 -12.61
C SER A 53 6.65 0.91 -11.50
N GLN A 54 7.01 1.18 -10.25
CA GLN A 54 6.14 0.95 -9.09
C GLN A 54 5.15 2.09 -8.85
N LEU A 55 5.50 3.31 -9.27
CA LEU A 55 4.67 4.50 -9.08
C LEU A 55 3.61 4.69 -10.19
N GLY A 56 3.77 4.03 -11.33
CA GLY A 56 2.79 4.05 -12.42
C GLY A 56 2.75 5.37 -13.19
N GLN A 57 1.58 5.70 -13.75
CA GLN A 57 1.38 6.84 -14.65
C GLN A 57 1.11 8.18 -13.94
N GLY A 58 0.82 8.17 -12.64
CA GLY A 58 0.43 9.36 -11.89
C GLY A 58 0.76 9.23 -10.41
N LEU A 59 1.08 10.37 -9.80
CA LEU A 59 1.65 10.50 -8.48
C LEU A 59 0.94 11.58 -7.71
N VAL A 60 0.53 11.30 -6.48
CA VAL A 60 0.04 12.35 -5.58
C VAL A 60 1.15 12.70 -4.60
N MET A 61 1.50 13.97 -4.56
CA MET A 61 2.34 14.55 -3.53
C MET A 61 1.45 15.06 -2.40
N ALA A 62 1.72 14.69 -1.15
CA ALA A 62 0.96 15.14 0.01
C ALA A 62 1.87 15.56 1.17
N ARG A 63 1.38 16.44 2.06
CA ARG A 63 2.11 16.77 3.29
C ARG A 63 2.11 15.58 4.24
N GLY A 64 3.31 15.20 4.67
CA GLY A 64 3.50 14.17 5.66
C GLY A 64 3.77 14.71 7.06
N GLN A 65 3.99 13.79 7.98
CA GLN A 65 4.33 14.08 9.37
C GLN A 65 5.79 14.54 9.49
N GLU A 66 6.18 15.15 10.61
CA GLU A 66 7.57 15.57 10.88
C GLU A 66 8.22 16.44 9.78
N ARG A 67 7.43 17.29 9.10
CA ARG A 67 7.87 18.16 7.98
C ARG A 67 8.41 17.39 6.76
N CYS A 68 7.88 16.19 6.51
CA CYS A 68 8.17 15.46 5.28
C CYS A 68 7.07 15.65 4.22
N VAL A 69 7.36 15.16 3.03
CA VAL A 69 6.43 15.10 1.90
C VAL A 69 6.30 13.65 1.49
N TYR A 70 5.07 13.18 1.33
CA TYR A 70 4.78 11.87 0.78
C TYR A 70 4.64 11.96 -0.73
N LEU A 71 5.20 10.97 -1.43
CA LEU A 71 4.91 10.69 -2.83
C LEU A 71 4.23 9.33 -2.90
N LEU A 72 3.01 9.29 -3.40
CA LEU A 72 2.16 8.10 -3.36
C LEU A 72 1.58 7.83 -4.75
N PRO A 73 1.47 6.55 -5.16
CA PRO A 73 0.56 6.18 -6.23
C PRO A 73 -0.87 6.61 -5.90
N PHE A 74 -1.66 6.92 -6.93
CA PHE A 74 -3.03 7.43 -6.75
C PHE A 74 -3.92 6.48 -5.92
N ASP A 75 -3.81 5.18 -6.14
CA ASP A 75 -4.60 4.17 -5.41
C ASP A 75 -4.24 4.13 -3.93
N GLU A 76 -2.95 4.23 -3.59
CA GLU A 76 -2.48 4.27 -2.20
C GLU A 76 -2.90 5.56 -1.51
N PHE A 77 -2.83 6.69 -2.19
CA PHE A 77 -3.35 7.96 -1.67
C PHE A 77 -4.84 7.84 -1.32
N ARG A 78 -5.65 7.29 -2.22
CA ARG A 78 -7.09 7.05 -1.98
C ARG A 78 -7.33 6.09 -0.82
N ARG A 79 -6.54 5.02 -0.71
CA ARG A 79 -6.62 4.05 0.38
C ARG A 79 -6.37 4.70 1.73
N ILE A 80 -5.29 5.47 1.84
CA ILE A 80 -4.91 6.19 3.07
C ILE A 80 -5.97 7.23 3.44
N ALA A 81 -6.40 8.07 2.48
CA ALA A 81 -7.43 9.09 2.71
C ALA A 81 -8.74 8.47 3.21
N SER A 82 -9.19 7.38 2.58
CA SER A 82 -10.41 6.66 2.95
C SER A 82 -10.33 6.06 4.37
N GLN A 83 -9.16 5.52 4.74
CA GLN A 83 -8.94 4.95 6.06
C GLN A 83 -9.01 6.03 7.15
N ILE A 84 -8.36 7.18 6.95
CA ILE A 84 -8.38 8.30 7.90
C ILE A 84 -9.81 8.86 8.02
N GLN A 85 -10.51 9.00 6.89
CA GLN A 85 -11.88 9.51 6.86
C GLN A 85 -12.82 8.68 7.74
N ARG A 86 -12.72 7.35 7.69
CA ARG A 86 -13.54 6.45 8.54
C ARG A 86 -13.32 6.69 10.04
N VAL A 87 -12.10 6.97 10.46
CA VAL A 87 -11.75 7.20 11.87
C VAL A 87 -12.11 8.61 12.34
N SER A 88 -12.29 9.57 11.40
CA SER A 88 -12.42 10.99 11.70
C SER A 88 -13.72 11.43 12.39
N VAL A 89 -14.81 10.67 12.29
CA VAL A 89 -16.13 11.07 12.80
C VAL A 89 -16.12 11.33 14.31
N GLY A 90 -15.45 10.47 15.09
CA GLY A 90 -15.35 10.60 16.55
C GLY A 90 -14.00 11.11 17.06
N ASN A 91 -12.99 11.27 16.20
CA ASN A 91 -11.62 11.53 16.63
C ASN A 91 -11.10 12.89 16.11
N LYS A 92 -10.89 13.83 17.04
CA LYS A 92 -10.38 15.18 16.73
C LYS A 92 -9.02 15.14 16.03
N ALA A 93 -8.08 14.34 16.52
CA ALA A 93 -6.74 14.24 15.95
C ALA A 93 -6.79 13.67 14.52
N ALA A 94 -7.65 12.69 14.25
CA ALA A 94 -7.84 12.16 12.90
C ALA A 94 -8.43 13.20 11.94
N ARG A 95 -9.34 14.07 12.39
CA ARG A 95 -9.84 15.19 11.57
C ARG A 95 -8.77 16.22 11.24
N GLU A 96 -7.97 16.59 12.24
CA GLU A 96 -6.86 17.53 12.05
C GLU A 96 -5.83 16.97 11.07
N TYR A 97 -5.47 15.70 11.23
CA TYR A 97 -4.58 15.01 10.30
C TYR A 97 -5.16 14.94 8.89
N LEU A 98 -6.42 14.55 8.73
CA LEU A 98 -7.07 14.50 7.41
C LEU A 98 -7.04 15.87 6.72
N ARG A 99 -7.31 16.95 7.46
CA ARG A 99 -7.25 18.32 6.94
C ARG A 99 -5.86 18.64 6.42
N VAL A 100 -4.82 18.40 7.22
CA VAL A 100 -3.43 18.69 6.82
C VAL A 100 -3.02 17.84 5.63
N PHE A 101 -3.27 16.54 5.68
CA PHE A 101 -2.94 15.57 4.64
C PHE A 101 -3.56 15.94 3.28
N LEU A 102 -4.86 16.28 3.27
CA LEU A 102 -5.56 16.65 2.03
C LEU A 102 -5.26 18.09 1.58
N SER A 103 -5.01 19.04 2.50
CA SER A 103 -4.78 20.45 2.14
C SER A 103 -3.51 20.68 1.33
N GLY A 104 -2.52 19.79 1.45
CA GLY A 104 -1.26 19.85 0.73
C GLY A 104 -1.13 18.81 -0.38
N ALA A 105 -2.24 18.16 -0.76
CA ALA A 105 -2.24 17.11 -1.78
C ALA A 105 -2.34 17.71 -3.20
N VAL A 106 -1.47 17.28 -4.11
CA VAL A 106 -1.45 17.66 -5.53
C VAL A 106 -1.08 16.45 -6.40
N ASP A 107 -1.69 16.30 -7.58
CA ASP A 107 -1.46 15.23 -8.56
C ASP A 107 -0.56 15.62 -9.74
#